data_AF-A0A538EAP7-F1
#
_entry.id   AF-A0A538EAP7-F1
#
_cell.length_a   1.000
_cell.length_b   1.000
_cell.length_c   1.000
_cell.angle_alpha   90.00
_cell.angle_beta   90.00
_cell.angle_gamma   90.00
#
_symmetry.space_group_name_H-M   'P 1'
#
loop_
_entity.id
_entity.type
_entity.pdbx_description
1 polymer ?
#
loop_
_entity_poly.entity_id
_entity_poly.type
_entity_poly.pdbx_seq_one_letter_code
_entity_poly.pdbx_strand_id
1 'polypeptide(L)'
;MTVRGRSIPLPALTWFGLLGAPVAWVGQFLVGFGASLAACGAAGRHWGVPVDGWTLAATIVAATIAALGEAAAVAAFRATRRARGTGGTDEPPPLGRVHFLATVGMATSPLFLFIVLLAGFGSVALPSCQQS
;
A
#
# COMPACT_ATOMS: atom_id res chain seq x y z
N MET A 1 3.00 14.64 -15.55
CA MET A 1 3.65 15.47 -14.51
C MET A 1 5.14 15.44 -14.78
N THR A 2 5.81 16.60 -14.83
CA THR A 2 7.25 16.65 -15.13
C THR A 2 8.02 16.77 -13.82
N VAL A 3 8.79 15.74 -13.45
CA VAL A 3 9.63 15.73 -12.24
C VAL A 3 11.07 15.57 -12.70
N ARG A 4 11.95 16.54 -12.40
CA ARG A 4 13.37 16.53 -12.82
C ARG A 4 13.56 16.22 -14.33
N GLY A 5 12.75 16.82 -15.20
CA GLY A 5 12.88 16.63 -16.65
C GLY A 5 12.33 15.31 -17.22
N ARG A 6 11.85 14.37 -16.39
CA ARG A 6 11.11 13.17 -16.85
C ARG A 6 9.60 13.42 -16.82
N SER A 7 8.93 13.10 -17.92
CA SER A 7 7.47 13.03 -18.00
C SER A 7 6.98 11.71 -17.42
N ILE A 8 6.45 11.72 -16.19
CA ILE A 8 5.79 10.54 -15.65
C ILE A 8 4.37 10.47 -16.23
N PRO A 9 3.96 9.33 -16.84
CA PRO A 9 2.62 9.18 -17.39
C PRO A 9 1.59 9.19 -16.24
N LEU A 10 0.63 10.12 -16.33
CA LEU A 10 -0.51 10.22 -15.40
C LEU A 10 -1.23 8.89 -15.16
N PRO A 11 -1.45 8.02 -16.17
CA PRO A 11 -2.06 6.71 -15.95
C PRO A 11 -1.28 5.83 -14.97
N ALA A 12 0.05 5.75 -15.09
CA ALA A 12 0.86 4.92 -14.19
C ALA A 12 0.82 5.44 -12.76
N LEU A 13 0.86 6.76 -12.58
CA LEU A 13 0.75 7.39 -11.26
C LEU A 13 -0.61 7.11 -10.60
N THR A 14 -1.67 7.10 -11.41
CA THR A 14 -3.04 6.83 -10.95
C THR A 14 -3.19 5.38 -10.51
N TRP A 15 -2.69 4.43 -11.30
CA TRP A 15 -2.69 3.02 -10.94
C TRP A 15 -1.83 2.71 -9.72
N PHE A 16 -0.66 3.35 -9.61
CA PHE A 16 0.20 3.22 -8.45
C PHE A 16 -0.47 3.77 -7.18
N GLY A 17 -1.11 4.95 -7.25
CA GLY A 17 -1.84 5.51 -6.12
C GLY A 17 -3.07 4.69 -5.71
N LEU A 18 -3.67 3.93 -6.64
CA LEU A 18 -4.81 3.07 -6.35
C LEU A 18 -4.42 1.70 -5.78
N LEU A 19 -3.42 1.04 -6.39
CA LEU A 19 -3.08 -0.36 -6.13
C LEU A 19 -1.81 -0.54 -5.30
N GLY A 20 -0.98 0.49 -5.17
CA GLY A 20 0.31 0.40 -4.47
C GLY A 20 0.15 -0.08 -3.03
N ALA A 21 -0.72 0.57 -2.25
CA ALA A 21 -0.95 0.20 -0.84
C ALA A 21 -1.61 -1.19 -0.67
N PRO A 22 -2.69 -1.56 -1.41
CA PRO A 22 -3.25 -2.92 -1.35
C PRO A 22 -2.24 -4.02 -1.70
N VAL A 23 -1.47 -3.86 -2.79
CA VAL A 23 -0.49 -4.86 -3.22
C VAL A 23 0.66 -4.98 -2.22
N ALA A 24 1.13 -3.85 -1.67
CA ALA A 24 2.13 -3.84 -0.62
C ALA A 24 1.67 -4.57 0.64
N TRP A 25 0.42 -4.35 1.05
CA TRP A 25 -0.19 -5.07 2.18
C TRP A 25 -0.26 -6.59 1.92
N VAL A 26 -0.68 -7.03 0.73
CA VAL A 26 -0.70 -8.47 0.38
C VAL A 26 0.71 -9.05 0.50
N GLY A 27 1.72 -8.35 -0.02
CA GLY A 27 3.12 -8.77 0.10
C GLY A 27 3.55 -8.93 1.56
N GLN A 28 3.27 -7.93 2.41
CA GLN A 28 3.55 -8.01 3.84
C GLN A 28 2.83 -9.20 4.50
N PHE A 29 1.55 -9.40 4.19
CA PHE A 29 0.76 -10.48 4.76
C PHE A 29 1.34 -11.85 4.41
N LEU A 30 1.72 -12.07 3.15
CA LEU A 30 2.30 -13.33 2.69
C LEU A 30 3.67 -13.60 3.34
N VAL A 31 4.50 -12.56 3.50
CA VAL A 31 5.79 -12.68 4.19
C VAL A 31 5.59 -13.05 5.66
N GLY A 32 4.70 -12.34 6.38
CA GLY A 32 4.41 -12.64 7.78
C GLY A 32 3.82 -14.03 7.99
N PHE A 33 2.90 -14.44 7.11
CA PHE A 33 2.30 -15.78 7.13
C PHE A 33 3.33 -16.87 6.84
N GLY A 34 4.16 -16.69 5.81
CA GLY A 34 5.22 -17.63 5.46
C GLY A 34 6.28 -17.77 6.55
N ALA A 35 6.70 -16.65 7.16
CA ALA A 35 7.62 -16.67 8.29
C ALA A 35 7.03 -17.41 9.50
N SER A 36 5.74 -17.22 9.77
CA SER A 36 5.03 -17.93 10.84
C SER A 36 4.95 -19.44 10.58
N LEU A 37 4.65 -19.86 9.35
CA LEU A 37 4.66 -21.27 8.96
C LEU A 37 6.05 -21.89 9.09
N ALA A 38 7.09 -21.15 8.72
CA ALA A 38 8.48 -21.62 8.80
C ALA A 38 8.99 -21.70 10.25
N ALA A 39 8.57 -20.81 11.15
CA ALA A 39 9.00 -20.87 12.55
C ALA A 39 8.17 -21.84 13.39
N CYS A 40 6.84 -21.85 13.22
CA CYS A 40 5.93 -22.64 14.05
C CYS A 40 5.63 -24.05 13.49
N GLY A 41 5.95 -24.32 12.22
CA GLY A 41 5.75 -25.63 11.60
C GLY A 41 6.69 -26.70 12.13
N ALA A 42 6.22 -27.96 12.19
CA ALA A 42 6.98 -29.10 12.72
C ALA A 42 8.37 -29.27 12.05
N ALA A 43 8.47 -28.99 10.75
CA ALA A 43 9.69 -29.08 9.94
C ALA A 43 10.62 -27.85 10.02
N GLY A 44 10.17 -26.75 10.64
CA GLY A 44 10.86 -25.47 10.60
C GLY A 44 11.40 -24.98 11.96
N ARG A 45 10.94 -25.58 13.08
CA ARG A 45 11.45 -25.29 14.44
C ARG A 45 12.97 -25.39 14.60
N HIS A 46 13.65 -26.13 13.74
CA HIS A 46 15.09 -26.36 13.78
C HIS A 46 15.90 -25.30 13.00
N TRP A 47 15.24 -24.47 12.20
CA TRP A 47 15.91 -23.56 11.26
C TRP A 47 16.17 -22.16 11.84
N GLY A 48 15.66 -21.86 13.03
CA GLY A 48 15.94 -20.60 13.73
C GLY A 48 15.55 -19.35 12.92
N VAL A 49 14.41 -19.38 12.22
CA VAL A 49 13.99 -18.30 11.31
C VAL A 49 13.66 -17.03 12.12
N PRO A 50 14.31 -15.89 11.83
CA PRO A 50 14.05 -14.63 12.55
C PRO A 50 12.76 -13.98 12.04
N VAL A 51 11.61 -14.41 12.57
CA VAL A 51 10.27 -13.93 12.19
C VAL A 51 10.13 -12.42 12.36
N ASP A 52 10.64 -11.87 13.47
CA ASP A 52 10.54 -10.45 13.78
C ASP A 52 11.29 -9.59 12.76
N GLY A 53 12.47 -10.03 12.33
CA GLY A 53 13.29 -9.32 11.34
C GLY A 53 12.61 -9.27 9.96
N TRP A 54 12.06 -10.40 9.51
CA TRP A 54 11.32 -10.47 8.25
C TRP A 54 10.03 -9.65 8.29
N THR A 55 9.30 -9.71 9.39
CA THR A 55 8.04 -8.98 9.52
C THR A 55 8.29 -7.48 9.59
N LEU A 56 9.27 -7.03 10.37
CA LEU A 56 9.68 -5.63 10.44
C LEU A 56 10.13 -5.09 9.08
N ALA A 57 10.99 -5.84 8.37
CA ALA A 57 11.44 -5.45 7.03
C ALA A 57 10.25 -5.34 6.05
N ALA A 58 9.34 -6.30 6.06
CA ALA A 58 8.15 -6.28 5.22
C ALA A 58 7.23 -5.11 5.55
N THR A 59 7.02 -4.79 6.82
CA THR A 59 6.25 -3.63 7.27
C THR A 59 6.87 -2.33 6.81
N ILE A 60 8.19 -2.14 6.95
CA ILE A 60 8.88 -0.92 6.51
C ILE A 60 8.72 -0.71 5.00
N VAL A 61 8.94 -1.77 4.21
CA VAL A 61 8.77 -1.72 2.75
C VAL A 61 7.32 -1.41 2.38
N ALA A 62 6.36 -2.11 2.98
CA ALA A 62 4.95 -1.93 2.67
C ALA A 62 4.44 -0.53 3.06
N ALA A 63 4.84 -0.03 4.23
CA ALA A 63 4.49 1.31 4.70
C ALA A 63 5.07 2.39 3.78
N THR A 64 6.30 2.20 3.30
CA THR A 64 6.94 3.11 2.35
C THR A 64 6.18 3.13 1.03
N ILE A 65 5.82 1.97 0.48
CA ILE A 65 5.03 1.88 -0.76
C ILE A 65 3.66 2.53 -0.58
N ALA A 66 2.98 2.28 0.54
CA ALA A 66 1.67 2.87 0.83
C ALA A 66 1.75 4.40 0.95
N ALA A 67 2.79 4.94 1.61
CA ALA A 67 3.02 6.38 1.70
C ALA A 67 3.31 7.03 0.34
N LEU A 68 4.09 6.35 -0.52
CA LEU A 68 4.33 6.79 -1.89
C LEU A 68 3.05 6.72 -2.74
N GLY A 69 2.22 5.68 -2.54
CA GLY A 69 0.92 5.54 -3.18
C GLY A 69 -0.02 6.68 -2.82
N GLU A 70 -0.08 7.03 -1.53
CA GLU A 70 -0.87 8.18 -1.06
C GLU A 70 -0.36 9.49 -1.68
N ALA A 71 0.95 9.71 -1.70
CA ALA A 71 1.54 10.90 -2.34
C ALA A 71 1.17 10.97 -3.83
N ALA A 72 1.16 9.83 -4.54
CA ALA A 72 0.74 9.74 -5.93
C ALA A 72 -0.75 10.04 -6.12
N ALA A 73 -1.62 9.51 -5.25
CA ALA A 73 -3.06 9.76 -5.27
C ALA A 73 -3.36 11.25 -5.03
N VAL A 74 -2.72 11.85 -4.02
CA VAL A 74 -2.84 13.29 -3.71
C VAL A 74 -2.33 14.15 -4.87
N ALA A 75 -1.22 13.78 -5.50
CA ALA A 75 -0.70 14.50 -6.66
C ALA A 75 -1.67 14.43 -7.86
N ALA A 76 -2.22 13.25 -8.15
CA ALA A 76 -3.21 13.06 -9.21
C ALA A 76 -4.52 13.83 -8.91
N PHE A 77 -4.98 13.82 -7.66
CA PHE A 77 -6.16 14.57 -7.22
C PHE A 77 -5.96 16.08 -7.38
N ARG A 78 -4.81 16.61 -6.93
CA ARG A 78 -4.48 18.03 -7.07
C ARG A 78 -4.39 18.46 -8.54
N ALA A 79 -3.82 17.62 -9.41
CA ALA A 79 -3.73 17.88 -10.84
C ALA A 79 -5.11 17.90 -11.53
N THR A 80 -6.07 17.14 -11.01
CA THR A 80 -7.42 16.99 -11.59
C THR A 80 -8.51 17.72 -10.81
N ARG A 81 -8.19 18.47 -9.76
CA ARG A 81 -9.16 19.18 -8.89
C ARG A 81 -10.10 20.15 -9.62
N ARG A 82 -9.69 20.62 -10.81
CA ARG A 82 -10.45 21.54 -11.66
C ARG A 82 -11.31 20.82 -12.71
N ALA A 83 -11.22 19.49 -12.80
CA ALA A 83 -12.01 18.67 -13.70
C ALA A 83 -13.43 18.40 -13.15
N ARG A 84 -14.03 19.40 -12.49
CA ARG A 84 -15.46 19.39 -12.18
C ARG A 84 -16.16 20.03 -13.36
N GLY A 85 -17.03 19.28 -14.03
CA GLY A 85 -17.76 19.79 -15.18
C GLY A 85 -18.66 20.96 -14.80
N THR A 86 -18.96 21.81 -15.77
CA THR A 86 -19.92 22.91 -15.61
C THR A 86 -21.30 22.38 -15.25
N GLY A 87 -21.90 22.85 -14.16
CA GLY A 87 -23.26 22.49 -13.76
C GLY A 87 -23.39 21.31 -12.80
N GLY A 88 -22.29 20.85 -12.16
CA GLY A 88 -22.33 19.77 -11.18
C GLY A 88 -22.26 18.36 -11.79
N THR A 89 -22.03 18.27 -13.10
CA THR A 89 -21.76 17.01 -13.80
C THR A 89 -20.26 16.72 -13.80
N ASP A 90 -19.88 15.45 -13.81
CA ASP A 90 -18.48 15.05 -13.94
C ASP A 90 -17.94 15.44 -15.33
N GLU A 91 -16.70 15.93 -15.38
CA GLU A 91 -16.01 16.23 -16.65
C GLU A 91 -15.88 14.96 -17.50
N PRO A 92 -16.19 14.99 -18.80
CA PRO A 92 -16.08 13.81 -19.66
C PRO A 92 -14.66 13.19 -19.63
N PRO A 93 -14.55 11.88 -19.89
CA PRO A 93 -13.25 11.20 -19.98
C PRO A 93 -12.33 11.93 -20.96
N PRO A 94 -11.02 12.07 -20.67
CA PRO A 94 -10.23 11.24 -19.74
C PRO A 94 -10.03 11.81 -18.32
N LEU A 95 -10.36 13.08 -18.06
CA LEU A 95 -9.99 13.77 -16.81
C LEU A 95 -10.85 13.35 -15.61
N GLY A 96 -12.17 13.20 -15.79
CA GLY A 96 -13.08 12.75 -14.73
C GLY A 96 -12.71 11.38 -14.17
N ARG A 97 -12.31 10.44 -15.04
CA ARG A 97 -11.84 9.10 -14.64
C ARG A 97 -10.63 9.16 -13.71
N VAL A 98 -9.64 9.99 -14.03
CA VAL A 98 -8.43 10.13 -13.21
C VAL A 98 -8.77 10.77 -11.86
N HIS A 99 -9.70 11.73 -11.84
CA HIS A 99 -10.14 12.37 -10.61
C HIS A 99 -10.84 11.38 -9.66
N PHE A 100 -11.75 10.56 -10.20
CA PHE A 100 -12.43 9.51 -9.46
C PHE A 100 -11.43 8.50 -8.86
N LEU A 101 -10.54 7.95 -9.69
CA LEU A 101 -9.54 6.98 -9.23
C LEU A 101 -8.56 7.58 -8.21
N ALA A 102 -8.18 8.85 -8.36
CA ALA A 102 -7.37 9.55 -7.38
C ALA A 102 -8.11 9.72 -6.04
N THR A 103 -9.42 9.99 -6.08
CA THR A 103 -10.26 10.09 -4.88
C THR A 103 -10.35 8.75 -4.14
N VAL A 104 -10.56 7.65 -4.88
CA VAL A 104 -10.53 6.30 -4.32
C VAL A 104 -9.15 6.01 -3.70
N GLY A 105 -8.06 6.32 -4.42
CA GLY A 105 -6.69 6.13 -3.93
C GLY A 105 -6.39 6.85 -2.62
N MET A 106 -6.89 8.08 -2.44
CA MET A 106 -6.74 8.84 -1.18
C MET A 106 -7.52 8.25 -0.01
N ALA A 107 -8.59 7.49 -0.28
CA ALA A 107 -9.35 6.81 0.77
C ALA A 107 -8.72 5.45 1.11
N THR A 108 -8.29 4.70 0.09
CA THR A 108 -7.76 3.33 0.26
C THR A 108 -6.34 3.32 0.81
N SER A 109 -5.45 4.19 0.34
CA SER A 109 -4.04 4.19 0.76
C SER A 109 -3.82 4.43 2.26
N PRO A 110 -4.45 5.41 2.94
CA PRO A 110 -4.28 5.57 4.38
C PRO A 110 -4.88 4.40 5.17
N LEU A 111 -5.97 3.81 4.68
CA LEU A 111 -6.56 2.62 5.28
C LEU A 111 -5.58 1.45 5.25
N PHE A 112 -4.98 1.17 4.09
CA PHE A 112 -3.99 0.09 3.97
C PHE A 112 -2.70 0.39 4.74
N LEU A 113 -2.25 1.65 4.76
CA LEU A 113 -1.11 2.06 5.59
C LEU A 113 -1.39 1.76 7.07
N PHE A 114 -2.59 2.08 7.55
CA PHE A 114 -3.00 1.80 8.92
C PHE A 114 -3.02 0.30 9.21
N ILE A 115 -3.57 -0.51 8.31
CA ILE A 115 -3.57 -1.98 8.43
C ILE A 115 -2.14 -2.54 8.46
N VAL A 116 -1.27 -2.07 7.56
CA VAL A 116 0.15 -2.43 7.48
C VAL A 116 0.87 -2.18 8.81
N LEU A 117 0.66 -0.99 9.38
CA LEU A 117 1.26 -0.60 10.65
C LEU A 117 0.71 -1.44 11.82
N LEU A 118 -0.60 -1.61 11.91
CA LEU A 118 -1.22 -2.46 12.93
C LEU A 118 -0.72 -3.90 12.87
N ALA A 119 -0.64 -4.49 11.67
CA ALA A 119 -0.12 -5.84 11.49
C ALA A 119 1.36 -5.94 11.87
N GLY A 120 2.17 -4.94 11.51
CA GLY A 120 3.58 -4.88 11.88
C GLY A 120 3.79 -4.77 13.39
N PHE A 121 3.11 -3.81 14.04
CA PHE A 121 3.20 -3.65 15.50
C PHE A 121 2.66 -4.87 16.26
N GLY A 122 1.57 -5.46 15.79
CA GLY A 122 1.02 -6.68 16.38
C GLY A 122 2.00 -7.84 16.35
N SER A 123 2.78 -7.99 15.29
CA SER A 123 3.78 -9.07 15.19
C SER A 123 4.91 -8.96 16.21
N VAL A 124 5.28 -7.75 16.63
CA VAL A 124 6.35 -7.50 17.60
C VAL A 124 5.83 -7.61 19.04
N ALA A 125 4.56 -7.27 19.27
CA ALA A 125 3.97 -7.23 20.60
C ALA A 125 3.46 -8.60 21.10
N LEU A 126 3.14 -9.53 20.19
CA LEU A 126 2.60 -10.84 20.56
C LEU A 126 3.66 -11.95 20.45
N PRO A 127 3.78 -12.84 21.46
CA PRO A 127 4.69 -13.97 21.39
C PRO A 127 4.29 -14.92 20.26
N SER A 128 5.27 -15.30 19.44
CA SER A 128 5.09 -16.21 18.30
C SER A 128 4.79 -17.64 18.78
N CYS A 129 4.01 -18.39 18.00
CA CYS A 129 3.81 -19.84 18.17
C CYS A 129 3.13 -20.29 19.50
N GLN A 130 2.10 -19.59 19.96
CA GLN A 130 1.27 -20.01 21.12
C GLN A 130 0.08 -20.92 20.73
N GLN A 131 0.10 -21.50 19.53
CA GLN A 131 -0.99 -22.35 19.05
C GLN A 131 -0.82 -23.77 19.65
N SER A 132 -1.55 -24.05 20.72
CA SER A 132 -1.63 -25.35 21.40
C SER A 132 -2.37 -26.39 20.59
#